data_AF-A0A841V405-F1
#
_entry.id   AF-A0A841V405-F1
#
_cell.length_a   1.000
_cell.length_b   1.000
_cell.length_c   1.000
_cell.angle_alpha   90.00
_cell.angle_beta   90.00
_cell.angle_gamma   90.00
#
_symmetry.space_group_name_H-M   'P 1'
#
loop_
_entity.id
_entity.type
_entity.pdbx_description
1 polymer ?
#
loop_
_entity_poly.entity_id
_entity_poly.type
_entity_poly.pdbx_seq_one_letter_code
_entity_poly.pdbx_strand_id
1 'polypeptide(L)'
;MQQALLNTYKSQMGLYAPYYIRKQGKLQLLQLESFYDYTQPGKGDWYIQSLASGSVWLEPYFGAATNTLLAGFGTPFYRLNPKTKTKIPSGVVFANYSLDGLKNLMNSLKLGKTGYGFILSKKGTFIYSPMEDWVKEQKTIFQIISQGYKPEKLRVPAQKALKGAKIEMDFENPLTGQSSWIFFEPIPTTGWTLSAVFVQDEILLNTKSLHHKLLLINLQIISFFFFLFILIFRAYKGRVPSLWAVSSSTSVVLLVGIGFIWYLQISEYKIEQKNNIVLLKKAGLNKFLQSRKSENPKDSPLYIPTGVFVQSL
;
A
#
# COMPACT_ATOMS: atom_id res chain seq x y z
N MET A 1 -14.19 15.93 -0.49
CA MET A 1 -15.07 17.12 -0.54
C MET A 1 -15.92 17.10 0.72
N GLN A 2 -15.77 18.08 1.61
CA GLN A 2 -16.46 18.12 2.92
C GLN A 2 -17.92 18.58 2.74
N GLN A 3 -18.83 17.93 3.47
CA GLN A 3 -20.26 18.23 3.56
C GLN A 3 -20.61 18.22 5.05
N ALA A 4 -21.42 19.15 5.55
CA ALA A 4 -21.71 19.29 6.99
C ALA A 4 -23.22 19.33 7.25
N LEU A 5 -23.67 18.66 8.32
CA LEU A 5 -25.02 18.72 8.86
C LEU A 5 -25.11 19.72 10.03
N LEU A 6 -26.23 20.43 10.18
CA LEU A 6 -26.56 21.22 11.37
C LEU A 6 -28.00 20.89 11.78
N ASN A 7 -28.16 20.19 12.90
CA ASN A 7 -29.45 19.66 13.34
C ASN A 7 -29.93 20.35 14.62
N THR A 8 -30.47 21.56 14.56
CA THR A 8 -31.10 22.19 15.74
C THR A 8 -32.61 21.92 15.79
N TYR A 9 -33.04 21.27 16.87
CA TYR A 9 -34.44 20.93 17.19
C TYR A 9 -35.36 22.18 17.19
N LYS A 10 -36.41 22.17 16.36
CA LYS A 10 -37.56 23.09 16.42
C LYS A 10 -38.79 22.30 16.90
N SER A 11 -39.48 22.81 17.91
CA SER A 11 -40.61 22.18 18.62
C SER A 11 -41.82 21.72 17.76
N GLN A 12 -41.84 21.97 16.46
CA GLN A 12 -42.90 21.54 15.53
C GLN A 12 -42.44 20.52 14.47
N MET A 13 -41.16 20.16 14.43
CA MET A 13 -40.63 19.10 13.56
C MET A 13 -39.92 18.07 14.43
N GLY A 14 -40.40 16.82 14.41
CA GLY A 14 -39.83 15.75 15.25
C GLY A 14 -38.38 15.42 14.93
N LEU A 15 -37.94 15.63 13.68
CA LEU A 15 -36.60 15.37 13.17
C LEU A 15 -36.20 16.51 12.21
N TYR A 16 -34.91 16.85 12.17
CA TYR A 16 -34.35 17.88 11.29
C TYR A 16 -32.90 17.56 10.96
N ALA A 17 -32.61 17.25 9.68
CA ALA A 17 -31.31 16.80 9.21
C ALA A 17 -31.00 17.28 7.77
N PRO A 18 -30.70 18.59 7.59
CA PRO A 18 -30.36 19.16 6.29
C PRO A 18 -29.01 18.67 5.79
N TYR A 19 -29.01 17.89 4.70
CA TYR A 19 -27.83 17.28 4.09
C TYR A 19 -27.50 17.89 2.73
N TYR A 20 -26.31 18.46 2.62
CA TYR A 20 -25.83 19.05 1.38
C TYR A 20 -24.98 18.07 0.60
N ILE A 21 -25.40 17.71 -0.61
CA ILE A 21 -24.59 16.94 -1.56
C ILE A 21 -24.08 17.85 -2.67
N ARG A 22 -22.89 17.55 -3.21
CA ARG A 22 -22.42 18.20 -4.44
C ARG A 22 -22.61 17.26 -5.62
N LYS A 23 -23.41 17.67 -6.60
CA LYS A 23 -23.60 16.99 -7.89
C LYS A 23 -23.24 17.95 -9.02
N GLN A 24 -22.34 17.54 -9.91
CA GLN A 24 -21.89 18.34 -11.08
C GLN A 24 -21.48 19.78 -10.70
N GLY A 25 -20.73 19.94 -9.60
CA GLY A 25 -20.26 21.25 -9.12
C GLY A 25 -21.28 22.06 -8.30
N LYS A 26 -22.58 21.79 -8.40
CA LYS A 26 -23.65 22.48 -7.66
C LYS A 26 -23.97 21.80 -6.33
N LEU A 27 -24.26 22.59 -5.31
CA LEU A 27 -24.77 22.10 -4.02
C LEU A 27 -26.29 21.87 -4.12
N GLN A 28 -26.74 20.72 -3.63
CA GLN A 28 -28.16 20.38 -3.51
C GLN A 28 -28.44 20.04 -2.04
N LEU A 29 -29.50 20.62 -1.49
CA LEU A 29 -30.00 20.33 -0.16
C LEU A 29 -30.99 19.16 -0.22
N LEU A 30 -30.80 18.18 0.65
CA LEU A 30 -31.70 17.07 0.92
C LEU A 30 -32.10 17.10 2.39
N GLN A 31 -33.37 16.88 2.71
CA GLN A 31 -33.83 16.73 4.09
C GLN A 31 -33.85 15.23 4.43
N LEU A 32 -32.88 14.74 5.20
CA LEU A 32 -32.72 13.30 5.46
C LEU A 32 -33.93 12.71 6.20
N GLU A 33 -34.56 13.49 7.07
CA GLU A 33 -35.77 13.12 7.81
C GLU A 33 -36.95 12.75 6.91
N SER A 34 -36.98 13.23 5.67
CA SER A 34 -38.03 12.87 4.70
C SER A 34 -37.83 11.47 4.11
N PHE A 35 -36.64 10.88 4.24
CA PHE A 35 -36.30 9.57 3.69
C PHE A 35 -36.36 8.46 4.75
N TYR A 36 -35.92 8.75 5.98
CA TYR A 36 -35.93 7.77 7.08
C TYR A 36 -35.81 8.45 8.45
N ASP A 37 -36.25 7.72 9.49
CA ASP A 37 -36.02 8.08 10.88
C ASP A 37 -34.59 7.65 11.30
N TYR A 38 -33.70 8.64 11.41
CA TYR A 38 -32.30 8.45 11.81
C TYR A 38 -32.11 8.31 13.33
N THR A 39 -33.17 8.27 14.13
CA THR A 39 -33.10 7.94 15.56
C THR A 39 -33.21 6.44 15.83
N GLN A 40 -33.60 5.66 14.81
CA GLN A 40 -33.70 4.21 14.91
C GLN A 40 -32.33 3.53 14.68
N PRO A 41 -31.96 2.53 15.50
CA PRO A 41 -30.77 1.71 15.27
C PRO A 41 -30.75 1.10 13.87
N GLY A 42 -29.56 1.02 13.25
CA GLY A 42 -29.35 0.40 11.93
C GLY A 42 -29.62 1.33 10.74
N LYS A 43 -30.49 2.33 10.87
CA LYS A 43 -30.67 3.40 9.87
C LYS A 43 -29.94 4.68 10.25
N GLY A 44 -29.86 4.94 11.55
CA GLY A 44 -29.36 6.16 12.16
C GLY A 44 -27.99 6.08 12.80
N ASP A 45 -27.18 5.07 12.48
CA ASP A 45 -25.93 4.79 13.20
C ASP A 45 -24.99 6.00 13.26
N TRP A 46 -24.97 6.83 12.21
CA TRP A 46 -24.19 8.07 12.18
C TRP A 46 -24.61 9.09 13.23
N TYR A 47 -25.89 9.12 13.59
CA TYR A 47 -26.45 9.99 14.61
C TYR A 47 -26.26 9.37 16.00
N ILE A 48 -26.67 8.11 16.16
CA ILE A 48 -26.69 7.41 17.46
C ILE A 48 -25.26 7.19 17.98
N GLN A 49 -24.34 6.69 17.14
CA GLN A 49 -22.97 6.41 17.59
C GLN A 49 -22.21 7.70 17.92
N SER A 50 -22.40 8.77 17.15
CA SER A 50 -21.76 10.06 17.42
C SER A 50 -22.25 10.68 18.72
N LEU A 51 -23.55 10.56 19.04
CA LEU A 51 -24.09 11.01 20.32
C LEU A 51 -23.54 10.18 21.50
N ALA A 52 -23.40 8.86 21.32
CA ALA A 52 -22.96 7.95 22.38
C ALA A 52 -21.44 8.01 22.63
N SER A 53 -20.63 8.13 21.57
CA SER A 53 -19.17 7.99 21.63
C SER A 53 -18.39 9.29 21.39
N GLY A 54 -19.08 10.41 21.13
CA GLY A 54 -18.41 11.67 20.80
C GLY A 54 -17.98 11.73 19.34
N SER A 55 -16.88 12.44 19.09
CA SER A 55 -16.28 12.55 17.75
C SER A 55 -15.77 11.19 17.26
N VAL A 56 -16.39 10.65 16.21
CA VAL A 56 -16.10 9.28 15.75
C VAL A 56 -16.11 9.16 14.23
N TRP A 57 -15.14 8.40 13.72
CA TRP A 57 -15.18 7.86 12.36
C TRP A 57 -16.01 6.57 12.36
N LEU A 58 -17.05 6.55 11.55
CA LEU A 58 -17.85 5.36 11.31
C LEU A 58 -17.12 4.39 10.39
N GLU A 59 -17.57 3.15 10.42
CA GLU A 59 -17.10 2.15 9.45
C GLU A 59 -17.46 2.59 8.02
N PRO A 60 -16.51 2.49 7.08
CA PRO A 60 -16.77 2.89 5.71
C PRO A 60 -17.88 2.03 5.10
N TYR A 61 -18.73 2.67 4.31
CA TYR A 61 -19.87 2.05 3.69
C TYR A 61 -19.99 2.51 2.24
N PHE A 62 -20.69 1.71 1.43
CA PHE A 62 -20.91 2.05 0.04
C PHE A 62 -22.11 2.97 -0.09
N GLY A 63 -21.90 4.19 -0.56
CA GLY A 63 -22.97 5.17 -0.73
C GLY A 63 -23.82 4.82 -1.95
N ALA A 64 -25.07 4.37 -1.76
CA ALA A 64 -25.96 4.02 -2.87
C ALA A 64 -26.17 5.17 -3.87
N ALA A 65 -26.20 6.42 -3.39
CA ALA A 65 -26.39 7.61 -4.22
C ALA A 65 -25.11 8.09 -4.94
N THR A 66 -23.93 7.76 -4.42
CA THR A 66 -22.65 8.18 -5.00
C THR A 66 -21.95 7.06 -5.76
N ASN A 67 -22.35 5.81 -5.54
CA ASN A 67 -21.70 4.59 -6.05
C ASN A 67 -20.20 4.55 -5.72
N THR A 68 -19.83 5.06 -4.53
CA THR A 68 -18.45 5.15 -4.05
C THR A 68 -18.35 4.73 -2.59
N LEU A 69 -17.17 4.27 -2.16
CA LEU A 69 -16.89 4.03 -0.75
C LEU A 69 -16.74 5.37 -0.01
N LEU A 70 -17.50 5.53 1.07
CA LEU A 70 -17.52 6.74 1.89
C LEU A 70 -17.05 6.41 3.30
N ALA A 71 -16.29 7.33 3.88
CA ALA A 71 -16.01 7.35 5.31
C ALA A 71 -16.79 8.49 5.96
N GLY A 72 -17.63 8.16 6.93
CA GLY A 72 -18.42 9.13 7.69
C GLY A 72 -17.70 9.56 8.97
N PHE A 73 -17.65 10.86 9.22
CA PHE A 73 -17.22 11.41 10.51
C PHE A 73 -18.37 12.18 11.14
N GLY A 74 -18.70 11.85 12.39
CA GLY A 74 -19.71 12.54 13.16
C GLY A 74 -19.14 13.12 14.43
N THR A 75 -19.62 14.30 14.81
CA THR A 75 -19.30 14.93 16.09
C THR A 75 -20.56 15.53 16.70
N PRO A 76 -20.87 15.22 17.98
CA PRO A 76 -22.02 15.80 18.64
C PRO A 76 -21.76 17.25 19.01
N PHE A 77 -22.80 18.07 18.95
CA PHE A 77 -22.77 19.41 19.52
C PHE A 77 -23.77 19.53 20.65
N TYR A 78 -23.46 20.43 21.59
CA TYR A 78 -24.15 20.52 22.85
C TYR A 78 -24.69 21.94 23.05
N ARG A 79 -25.88 22.04 23.62
CA ARG A 79 -26.40 23.29 24.18
C ARG A 79 -26.15 23.28 25.68
N LEU A 80 -25.88 24.46 26.25
CA LEU A 80 -25.81 24.60 27.70
C LEU A 80 -27.22 24.76 28.26
N ASN A 81 -27.54 24.00 29.31
CA ASN A 81 -28.72 24.27 30.12
C ASN A 81 -28.56 25.65 30.77
N PRO A 82 -29.49 26.61 30.57
CA PRO A 82 -29.37 27.95 31.12
C PRO A 82 -29.29 27.99 32.66
N LYS A 83 -29.95 27.03 33.34
CA LYS A 83 -30.05 26.96 34.79
C LYS A 83 -28.90 26.18 35.42
N THR A 84 -28.60 24.99 34.91
CA THR A 84 -27.62 24.07 35.53
C THR A 84 -26.22 24.18 34.92
N LYS A 85 -26.05 24.95 33.82
CA LYS A 85 -24.83 25.05 33.01
C LYS A 85 -24.31 23.69 32.49
N THR A 86 -25.11 22.63 32.57
CA THR A 86 -24.74 21.30 32.06
C THR A 86 -24.87 21.25 30.54
N LYS A 87 -24.01 20.46 29.88
CA LYS A 87 -24.05 20.23 28.44
C LYS A 87 -25.16 19.22 28.11
N ILE A 88 -26.10 19.62 27.26
CA ILE A 88 -27.18 18.77 26.75
C ILE A 88 -26.88 18.49 25.27
N PRO A 89 -26.72 17.22 24.86
CA PRO A 89 -26.54 16.88 23.45
C PRO A 89 -27.73 17.39 22.64
N SER A 90 -27.46 18.20 21.62
CA SER A 90 -28.49 18.90 20.84
C SER A 90 -28.56 18.45 19.40
N GLY A 91 -27.58 17.70 18.93
CA GLY A 91 -27.54 17.12 17.60
C GLY A 91 -26.14 16.66 17.22
N VAL A 92 -25.98 16.26 15.96
CA VAL A 92 -24.71 15.78 15.40
C VAL A 92 -24.41 16.57 14.13
N VAL A 93 -23.17 17.00 13.99
CA VAL A 93 -22.60 17.43 12.72
C VAL A 93 -21.95 16.21 12.09
N PHE A 94 -22.40 15.84 10.90
CA PHE A 94 -21.90 14.68 10.17
C PHE A 94 -21.34 15.10 8.81
N ALA A 95 -20.27 14.45 8.41
CA ALA A 95 -19.58 14.68 7.15
C ALA A 95 -19.18 13.36 6.49
N ASN A 96 -19.50 13.24 5.20
CA ASN A 96 -19.00 12.15 4.38
C ASN A 96 -17.76 12.57 3.61
N TYR A 97 -16.76 11.70 3.61
CA TYR A 97 -15.55 11.84 2.83
C TYR A 97 -15.46 10.73 1.78
N SER A 98 -15.35 11.11 0.50
CA SER A 98 -15.02 10.16 -0.56
C SER A 98 -13.57 9.70 -0.42
N LEU A 99 -13.37 8.40 -0.53
CA LEU A 99 -12.06 7.76 -0.43
C LEU A 99 -11.33 7.67 -1.78
N ASP A 100 -11.86 8.26 -2.84
CA ASP A 100 -11.24 8.23 -4.18
C ASP A 100 -9.85 8.90 -4.17
N GLY A 101 -9.72 10.01 -3.44
CA GLY A 101 -8.42 10.68 -3.27
C GLY A 101 -7.41 9.81 -2.51
N LEU A 102 -7.89 8.98 -1.57
CA LEU A 102 -7.04 8.06 -0.81
C LEU A 102 -6.48 6.95 -1.71
N LYS A 103 -7.26 6.46 -2.68
CA LYS A 103 -6.80 5.49 -3.68
C LYS A 103 -5.59 6.02 -4.47
N ASN A 104 -5.64 7.27 -4.91
CA ASN A 104 -4.52 7.89 -5.65
C ASN A 104 -3.27 8.02 -4.78
N LEU A 105 -3.43 8.46 -3.52
CA LEU A 105 -2.32 8.54 -2.57
C LEU A 105 -1.68 7.17 -2.35
N MET A 106 -2.49 6.14 -2.08
CA MET A 106 -2.01 4.78 -1.86
C MET A 106 -1.32 4.18 -3.08
N ASN A 107 -1.80 4.51 -4.29
CA ASN A 107 -1.17 4.10 -5.54
C ASN A 107 0.18 4.78 -5.81
N SER A 108 0.39 5.99 -5.27
CA SER A 108 1.66 6.71 -5.42
C SER A 108 2.81 6.12 -4.56
N LEU A 109 2.49 5.23 -3.62
CA LEU A 109 3.49 4.61 -2.75
C LEU A 109 4.39 3.63 -3.52
N LYS A 110 5.69 3.94 -3.55
CA LYS A 110 6.72 3.09 -4.15
C LYS A 110 7.12 1.98 -3.17
N LEU A 111 6.45 0.84 -3.28
CA LEU A 111 6.63 -0.32 -2.38
C LEU A 111 7.34 -1.51 -3.06
N GLY A 112 8.19 -1.25 -4.06
CA GLY A 112 8.74 -2.28 -4.93
C GLY A 112 7.83 -2.60 -6.12
N LYS A 113 8.11 -3.69 -6.84
CA LYS A 113 7.39 -4.08 -8.06
C LYS A 113 6.06 -4.76 -7.73
N THR A 114 6.07 -5.66 -6.74
CA THR A 114 4.88 -6.42 -6.33
C THR A 114 4.45 -6.15 -4.89
N GLY A 115 5.26 -5.47 -4.07
CA GLY A 115 4.82 -5.02 -2.74
C GLY A 115 3.64 -4.05 -2.84
N TYR A 116 2.76 -4.01 -1.83
CA TYR A 116 1.50 -3.27 -1.88
C TYR A 116 1.06 -2.77 -0.51
N GLY A 117 0.21 -1.75 -0.49
CA GLY A 117 -0.35 -1.19 0.73
C GLY A 117 -1.87 -1.36 0.79
N PHE A 118 -2.41 -1.44 1.98
CA PHE A 118 -3.86 -1.47 2.24
C PHE A 118 -4.18 -0.73 3.53
N ILE A 119 -5.44 -0.33 3.71
CA ILE A 119 -5.90 0.39 4.91
C ILE A 119 -7.07 -0.37 5.52
N LEU A 120 -7.04 -0.53 6.83
CA LEU A 120 -8.05 -1.20 7.62
C LEU A 120 -8.79 -0.23 8.55
N SER A 121 -10.09 -0.45 8.72
CA SER A 121 -10.88 0.23 9.75
C SER A 121 -10.56 -0.30 11.15
N LYS A 122 -11.14 0.29 12.19
CA LYS A 122 -11.00 -0.18 13.58
C LYS A 122 -11.47 -1.63 13.75
N LYS A 123 -12.45 -2.06 12.96
CA LYS A 123 -12.95 -3.45 12.95
C LYS A 123 -12.13 -4.38 12.05
N GLY A 124 -11.14 -3.87 11.33
CA GLY A 124 -10.32 -4.65 10.40
C GLY A 124 -10.93 -4.81 9.01
N THR A 125 -11.95 -4.03 8.65
CA THR A 125 -12.56 -4.01 7.31
C THR A 125 -11.65 -3.26 6.34
N PHE A 126 -11.50 -3.76 5.12
CA PHE A 126 -10.68 -3.08 4.11
C PHE A 126 -11.34 -1.76 3.65
N ILE A 127 -10.69 -0.65 3.98
CA ILE A 127 -11.01 0.70 3.47
C ILE A 127 -10.39 0.90 2.10
N TYR A 128 -9.17 0.40 1.94
CA TYR A 128 -8.44 0.40 0.70
C TYR A 128 -7.66 -0.90 0.57
N SER A 129 -7.70 -1.52 -0.60
CA SER A 129 -6.89 -2.69 -0.96
C SER A 129 -6.65 -2.69 -2.47
N PRO A 130 -5.51 -3.20 -2.96
CA PRO A 130 -5.32 -3.48 -4.39
C PRO A 130 -6.34 -4.46 -4.95
N MET A 131 -6.92 -5.33 -4.11
CA MET A 131 -8.08 -6.16 -4.45
C MET A 131 -9.37 -5.37 -4.23
N GLU A 132 -9.89 -4.76 -5.29
CA GLU A 132 -11.14 -3.99 -5.20
C GLU A 132 -12.32 -4.81 -4.67
N ASP A 133 -12.37 -6.11 -4.97
CA ASP A 133 -13.44 -7.00 -4.52
C ASP A 133 -13.51 -7.09 -2.99
N TRP A 134 -12.37 -7.03 -2.29
CA TRP A 134 -12.36 -7.06 -0.82
C TRP A 134 -12.97 -5.81 -0.21
N VAL A 135 -12.77 -4.67 -0.87
CA VAL A 135 -13.35 -3.40 -0.45
C VAL A 135 -14.85 -3.39 -0.75
N LYS A 136 -15.27 -3.84 -1.95
CA LYS A 136 -16.67 -3.91 -2.37
C LYS A 136 -17.49 -4.87 -1.52
N GLU A 137 -16.94 -6.04 -1.21
CA GLU A 137 -17.58 -7.07 -0.38
C GLU A 137 -17.41 -6.81 1.13
N GLN A 138 -16.81 -5.67 1.53
CA GLN A 138 -16.55 -5.30 2.92
C GLN A 138 -15.86 -6.41 3.73
N LYS A 139 -14.89 -7.10 3.11
CA LYS A 139 -14.16 -8.17 3.78
C LYS A 139 -13.33 -7.62 4.93
N THR A 140 -13.10 -8.47 5.91
CA THR A 140 -12.18 -8.18 7.01
C THR A 140 -10.83 -8.85 6.76
N ILE A 141 -9.76 -8.27 7.31
CA ILE A 141 -8.44 -8.90 7.27
C ILE A 141 -8.45 -10.31 7.87
N PHE A 142 -9.29 -10.56 8.89
CA PHE A 142 -9.40 -11.86 9.53
C PHE A 142 -9.98 -12.94 8.60
N GLN A 143 -10.94 -12.58 7.74
CA GLN A 143 -11.43 -13.49 6.71
C GLN A 143 -10.33 -13.88 5.72
N ILE A 144 -9.49 -12.92 5.32
CA ILE A 144 -8.37 -13.19 4.42
C ILE A 144 -7.30 -14.04 5.11
N ILE A 145 -6.95 -13.72 6.36
CA ILE A 145 -6.00 -14.49 7.17
C ILE A 145 -6.48 -15.93 7.32
N SER A 146 -7.76 -16.16 7.61
CA SER A 146 -8.32 -17.51 7.80
C SER A 146 -8.25 -18.41 6.58
N GLN A 147 -8.14 -17.84 5.38
CA GLN A 147 -7.98 -18.59 4.12
C GLN A 147 -6.52 -18.95 3.83
N GLY A 148 -5.58 -18.41 4.61
CA GLY A 148 -4.14 -18.60 4.42
C GLY A 148 -3.57 -19.79 5.18
N TYR A 149 -2.36 -20.20 4.79
CA TYR A 149 -1.58 -21.20 5.51
C TYR A 149 -1.08 -20.62 6.85
N LYS A 150 -1.25 -21.37 7.96
CA LYS A 150 -0.85 -20.97 9.34
C LYS A 150 -1.41 -19.59 9.78
N PRO A 151 -2.74 -19.43 9.84
CA PRO A 151 -3.39 -18.14 10.09
C PRO A 151 -3.02 -17.48 11.42
N GLU A 152 -2.72 -18.29 12.45
CA GLU A 152 -2.41 -17.77 13.80
C GLU A 152 -1.19 -16.85 13.84
N LYS A 153 -0.20 -17.05 12.95
CA LYS A 153 0.99 -16.20 12.89
C LYS A 153 0.66 -14.75 12.55
N LEU A 154 -0.34 -14.52 11.70
CA LEU A 154 -0.72 -13.16 11.27
C LEU A 154 -1.94 -12.62 12.04
N ARG A 155 -2.77 -13.51 12.60
CA ARG A 155 -3.98 -13.13 13.35
C ARG A 155 -3.68 -12.31 14.60
N VAL A 156 -2.74 -12.78 15.44
CA VAL A 156 -2.40 -12.10 16.71
C VAL A 156 -1.78 -10.71 16.46
N PRO A 157 -0.79 -10.57 15.56
CA PRO A 157 -0.25 -9.25 15.23
C PRO A 157 -1.31 -8.32 14.61
N ALA A 158 -2.17 -8.81 13.72
CA ALA A 158 -3.26 -8.01 13.15
C ALA A 158 -4.23 -7.50 14.24
N GLN A 159 -4.60 -8.32 15.22
CA GLN A 159 -5.43 -7.88 16.35
C GLN A 159 -4.76 -6.79 17.19
N LYS A 160 -3.45 -6.91 17.45
CA LYS A 160 -2.68 -5.88 18.15
C LYS A 160 -2.61 -4.59 17.33
N ALA A 161 -2.41 -4.70 16.02
CA ALA A 161 -2.37 -3.57 15.10
C ALA A 161 -3.69 -2.78 15.07
N LEU A 162 -4.83 -3.47 15.05
CA LEU A 162 -6.15 -2.83 15.11
C LEU A 162 -6.43 -2.14 16.46
N LYS A 163 -5.73 -2.54 17.54
CA LYS A 163 -5.74 -1.85 18.83
C LYS A 163 -4.77 -0.65 18.88
N GLY A 164 -4.11 -0.33 17.78
CA GLY A 164 -3.20 0.81 17.65
C GLY A 164 -1.73 0.49 17.89
N ALA A 165 -1.35 -0.79 17.99
CA ALA A 165 0.07 -1.16 18.09
C ALA A 165 0.77 -1.02 16.73
N LYS A 166 2.00 -0.50 16.74
CA LYS A 166 2.90 -0.61 15.58
C LYS A 166 3.45 -2.01 15.53
N ILE A 167 3.39 -2.65 14.36
CA ILE A 167 3.86 -4.02 14.17
C ILE A 167 4.72 -4.06 12.93
N GLU A 168 5.89 -4.65 13.06
CA GLU A 168 6.76 -5.04 11.96
C GLU A 168 7.02 -6.54 12.11
N MET A 169 6.81 -7.29 11.04
CA MET A 169 7.10 -8.72 11.06
C MET A 169 7.42 -9.28 9.68
N ASP A 170 8.22 -10.32 9.70
CA ASP A 170 8.39 -11.25 8.60
C ASP A 170 7.19 -12.19 8.56
N PHE A 171 6.65 -12.40 7.38
CA PHE A 171 5.60 -13.37 7.16
C PHE A 171 5.68 -13.97 5.78
N GLU A 172 5.17 -15.19 5.66
CA GLU A 172 4.90 -15.77 4.36
C GLU A 172 3.55 -15.23 3.90
N ASN A 173 3.54 -14.52 2.78
CA ASN A 173 2.32 -13.90 2.29
C ASN A 173 1.30 -15.00 1.96
N PRO A 174 0.14 -15.07 2.64
CA PRO A 174 -0.82 -16.16 2.43
C PRO A 174 -1.42 -16.15 1.02
N LEU A 175 -1.29 -15.03 0.30
CA LEU A 175 -1.83 -14.85 -1.04
C LEU A 175 -0.83 -15.25 -2.13
N THR A 176 0.47 -15.08 -1.88
CA THR A 176 1.52 -15.30 -2.89
C THR A 176 2.50 -16.42 -2.53
N GLY A 177 2.53 -16.86 -1.28
CA GLY A 177 3.54 -17.80 -0.75
C GLY A 177 4.93 -17.19 -0.58
N GLN A 178 5.10 -15.89 -0.85
CA GLN A 178 6.41 -15.25 -0.85
C GLN A 178 6.81 -14.75 0.53
N SER A 179 8.09 -14.88 0.86
CA SER A 179 8.66 -14.27 2.07
C SER A 179 8.57 -12.74 1.95
N SER A 180 7.85 -12.13 2.88
CA SER A 180 7.49 -10.73 2.84
C SER A 180 7.64 -10.08 4.21
N TRP A 181 7.91 -8.78 4.23
CA TRP A 181 7.76 -7.94 5.40
C TRP A 181 6.39 -7.28 5.38
N ILE A 182 5.71 -7.25 6.52
CA ILE A 182 4.51 -6.46 6.70
C ILE A 182 4.69 -5.48 7.86
N PHE A 183 4.30 -4.25 7.59
CA PHE A 183 4.27 -3.15 8.54
C PHE A 183 2.83 -2.75 8.76
N PHE A 184 2.43 -2.65 10.02
CA PHE A 184 1.16 -2.04 10.43
C PHE A 184 1.45 -0.78 11.24
N GLU A 185 0.87 0.32 10.80
CA GLU A 185 1.03 1.64 11.40
C GLU A 185 -0.35 2.24 11.69
N PRO A 186 -0.64 2.65 12.93
CA PRO A 186 -1.91 3.30 13.26
C PRO A 186 -1.95 4.71 12.67
N ILE A 187 -3.12 5.10 12.16
CA ILE A 187 -3.43 6.48 11.74
C ILE A 187 -4.09 7.17 12.94
N PRO A 188 -3.41 8.04 13.70
CA PRO A 188 -3.89 8.51 15.00
C PRO A 188 -5.23 9.26 14.94
N THR A 189 -5.48 9.99 13.85
CA THR A 189 -6.67 10.83 13.69
C THR A 189 -7.95 10.04 13.41
N THR A 190 -7.85 8.86 12.80
CA THR A 190 -8.99 8.01 12.46
C THR A 190 -9.08 6.75 13.32
N GLY A 191 -7.95 6.32 13.89
CA GLY A 191 -7.80 5.00 14.51
C GLY A 191 -7.83 3.85 13.49
N TRP A 192 -7.65 4.15 12.21
CA TRP A 192 -7.45 3.15 11.16
C TRP A 192 -6.02 2.64 11.19
N THR A 193 -5.76 1.55 10.50
CA THR A 193 -4.42 0.98 10.38
C THR A 193 -3.98 1.01 8.92
N LEU A 194 -2.85 1.67 8.65
CA LEU A 194 -2.15 1.60 7.37
C LEU A 194 -1.25 0.38 7.39
N SER A 195 -1.28 -0.41 6.32
CA SER A 195 -0.42 -1.56 6.14
C SER A 195 0.38 -1.44 4.87
N ALA A 196 1.66 -1.82 4.94
CA ALA A 196 2.56 -1.92 3.80
C ALA A 196 3.21 -3.31 3.79
N VAL A 197 3.14 -3.97 2.64
CA VAL A 197 3.72 -5.29 2.38
C VAL A 197 4.85 -5.12 1.38
N PHE A 198 6.04 -5.60 1.74
CA PHE A 198 7.21 -5.61 0.89
C PHE A 198 7.68 -7.05 0.66
N VAL A 199 7.97 -7.41 -0.59
CA VAL A 199 8.54 -8.72 -0.90
C VAL A 199 10.04 -8.66 -0.70
N GLN A 200 10.57 -9.52 0.17
CA GLN A 200 11.98 -9.48 0.60
C GLN A 200 12.92 -9.60 -0.62
N ASP A 201 12.62 -10.55 -1.50
CA ASP A 201 13.43 -10.82 -2.68
C ASP A 201 13.52 -9.63 -3.62
N GLU A 202 12.48 -8.79 -3.74
CA GLU A 202 12.51 -7.63 -4.63
C GLU A 202 13.37 -6.49 -4.12
N ILE A 203 13.35 -6.26 -2.81
CA ILE A 203 14.19 -5.24 -2.19
C ILE A 203 15.65 -5.65 -2.30
N LEU A 204 15.94 -6.93 -2.10
CA LEU A 204 17.28 -7.50 -2.25
C LEU A 204 17.73 -7.55 -3.72
N LEU A 205 16.80 -7.68 -4.68
CA LEU A 205 17.07 -7.73 -6.13
C LEU A 205 17.03 -6.38 -6.84
N ASN A 206 16.72 -5.26 -6.18
CA ASN A 206 16.83 -3.93 -6.79
C ASN A 206 18.30 -3.48 -6.97
N THR A 207 19.17 -4.45 -7.26
CA THR A 207 20.60 -4.35 -7.47
C THR A 207 20.95 -4.08 -8.93
N LYS A 208 20.02 -4.01 -9.89
CA LYS A 208 20.40 -3.71 -11.30
C LYS A 208 21.23 -2.42 -11.42
N SER A 209 20.90 -1.39 -10.62
CA SER A 209 21.70 -0.17 -10.52
C SER A 209 23.05 -0.39 -9.81
N LEU A 210 23.10 -1.31 -8.84
CA LEU A 210 24.33 -1.73 -8.16
C LEU A 210 25.24 -2.55 -9.10
N HIS A 211 24.70 -3.44 -9.93
CA HIS A 211 25.46 -4.20 -10.92
C HIS A 211 26.13 -3.28 -11.94
N HIS A 212 25.39 -2.32 -12.50
CA HIS A 212 25.99 -1.34 -13.40
C HIS A 212 27.10 -0.53 -12.71
N LYS A 213 26.90 -0.11 -11.46
CA LYS A 213 27.93 0.56 -10.67
C LYS A 213 29.13 -0.34 -10.39
N LEU A 214 28.93 -1.61 -10.05
CA LEU A 214 30.00 -2.58 -9.80
C LEU A 214 30.81 -2.87 -11.06
N LEU A 215 30.16 -2.95 -12.23
CA LEU A 215 30.84 -3.09 -13.53
C LEU A 215 31.68 -1.85 -13.85
N LEU A 216 31.16 -0.65 -13.62
CA LEU A 216 31.91 0.61 -13.80
C LEU A 216 33.10 0.70 -12.85
N ILE A 217 32.93 0.32 -11.58
CA ILE A 217 34.02 0.28 -10.59
C ILE A 217 35.09 -0.73 -11.03
N ASN A 218 34.70 -1.92 -11.49
CA ASN A 218 35.64 -2.94 -11.98
C ASN A 218 36.45 -2.41 -13.18
N LEU A 219 35.81 -1.73 -14.13
CA LEU A 219 36.48 -1.11 -15.27
C LEU A 219 37.48 -0.02 -14.84
N GLN A 220 37.11 0.80 -13.86
CA GLN A 220 37.99 1.83 -13.31
C GLN A 220 39.21 1.22 -12.61
N ILE A 221 39.03 0.12 -11.87
CA ILE A 221 40.12 -0.61 -11.21
C ILE A 221 41.09 -1.19 -12.25
N ILE A 222 40.58 -1.83 -13.30
CA ILE A 222 41.42 -2.39 -14.38
C ILE A 222 42.24 -1.28 -15.05
N SER A 223 41.60 -0.15 -15.37
CA SER A 223 42.25 1.02 -15.96
C SER A 223 43.34 1.59 -15.04
N PHE A 224 43.03 1.75 -13.75
CA PHE A 224 44.00 2.22 -12.75
C PHE A 224 45.23 1.32 -12.66
N PHE A 225 45.06 0.00 -12.58
CA PHE A 225 46.19 -0.94 -12.53
C PHE A 225 47.00 -0.95 -13.82
N PHE A 226 46.36 -0.80 -14.98
CA PHE A 226 47.08 -0.68 -16.25
C PHE A 226 48.04 0.52 -16.26
N PHE A 227 47.56 1.71 -15.88
CA PHE A 227 48.42 2.90 -15.77
C PHE A 227 49.48 2.76 -14.68
N LEU A 228 49.13 2.15 -13.55
CA LEU A 228 50.08 1.89 -12.47
C LEU A 228 51.22 0.97 -12.92
N PHE A 229 50.93 -0.09 -13.67
CA PHE A 229 51.95 -1.00 -14.20
C PHE A 229 52.87 -0.33 -15.21
N ILE A 230 52.33 0.55 -16.07
CA ILE A 230 53.16 1.36 -16.99
C ILE A 230 54.20 2.17 -16.22
N LEU A 231 53.81 2.76 -15.08
CA LEU A 231 54.71 3.55 -14.23
C LEU A 231 55.73 2.67 -13.47
N ILE A 232 55.28 1.59 -12.81
CA ILE A 232 56.13 0.70 -12.01
C ILE A 232 57.21 0.03 -12.87
N PHE A 233 56.81 -0.55 -14.00
CA PHE A 233 57.74 -1.24 -14.90
C PHE A 233 58.52 -0.26 -15.80
N ARG A 234 58.26 1.05 -15.67
CA ARG A 234 58.92 2.10 -16.46
C ARG A 234 58.82 1.81 -17.96
N ALA A 235 57.64 1.43 -18.43
CA ALA A 235 57.39 1.05 -19.81
C ALA A 235 57.73 2.18 -20.81
N TYR A 236 57.68 3.44 -20.37
CA TYR A 236 58.10 4.61 -21.14
C TYR A 236 59.58 4.56 -21.61
N LYS A 237 60.43 3.73 -21.00
CA LYS A 237 61.83 3.55 -21.42
C LYS A 237 61.99 2.61 -22.63
N GLY A 238 60.90 2.03 -23.14
CA GLY A 238 60.90 1.23 -24.38
C GLY A 238 61.67 -0.09 -24.33
N ARG A 239 62.00 -0.62 -23.14
CA ARG A 239 62.72 -1.90 -23.02
C ARG A 239 61.75 -3.07 -23.23
N VAL A 240 62.14 -4.03 -24.07
CA VAL A 240 61.35 -5.26 -24.32
C VAL A 240 60.90 -5.99 -23.04
N PRO A 241 61.76 -6.22 -22.02
CA PRO A 241 61.32 -6.90 -20.80
C PRO A 241 60.31 -6.12 -19.96
N SER A 242 60.34 -4.77 -19.97
CA SER A 242 59.35 -3.99 -19.22
C SER A 242 57.98 -4.00 -19.89
N LEU A 243 57.94 -4.02 -21.22
CA LEU A 243 56.68 -4.17 -21.98
C LEU A 243 56.05 -5.54 -21.74
N TRP A 244 56.86 -6.60 -21.72
CA TRP A 244 56.41 -7.96 -21.37
C TRP A 244 55.85 -8.04 -19.95
N ALA A 245 56.50 -7.39 -18.98
CA ALA A 245 56.03 -7.35 -17.59
C ALA A 245 54.67 -6.64 -17.48
N VAL A 246 54.48 -5.48 -18.13
CA VAL A 246 53.18 -4.77 -18.15
C VAL A 246 52.10 -5.63 -18.80
N SER A 247 52.39 -6.26 -19.93
CA SER A 247 51.44 -7.13 -20.63
C SER A 247 51.02 -8.30 -19.74
N SER A 248 51.98 -8.99 -19.12
CA SER A 248 51.70 -10.14 -18.27
C SER A 248 50.88 -9.75 -17.04
N SER A 249 51.24 -8.66 -16.35
CA SER A 249 50.50 -8.19 -15.17
C SER A 249 49.09 -7.69 -15.51
N THR A 250 48.93 -6.99 -16.63
CA THR A 250 47.61 -6.52 -17.11
C THR A 250 46.70 -7.71 -17.44
N SER A 251 47.23 -8.74 -18.11
CA SER A 251 46.47 -9.97 -18.41
C SER A 251 45.96 -10.67 -17.15
N VAL A 252 46.77 -10.73 -16.08
CA VAL A 252 46.33 -11.29 -14.80
C VAL A 252 45.17 -10.47 -14.20
N VAL A 253 45.27 -9.14 -14.21
CA VAL A 253 44.20 -8.27 -13.72
C VAL A 253 42.90 -8.43 -14.54
N LEU A 254 43.01 -8.57 -15.86
CA LEU A 254 41.86 -8.83 -16.73
C LEU A 254 41.21 -10.18 -16.41
N LEU A 255 41.99 -11.25 -16.19
CA LEU A 255 41.46 -12.56 -15.81
C LEU A 255 40.71 -12.51 -14.48
N VAL A 256 41.26 -11.81 -13.48
CA VAL A 256 40.58 -11.59 -12.19
C VAL A 256 39.29 -10.79 -12.40
N GLY A 257 39.31 -9.75 -13.25
CA GLY A 257 38.13 -8.96 -13.60
C GLY A 257 37.02 -9.79 -14.24
N ILE A 258 37.37 -10.66 -15.21
CA ILE A 258 36.42 -11.58 -15.85
C ILE A 258 35.84 -12.57 -14.84
N GLY A 259 36.68 -13.14 -13.97
CA GLY A 259 36.23 -14.04 -12.90
C GLY A 259 35.26 -13.36 -11.93
N PHE A 260 35.49 -12.09 -11.60
CA PHE A 260 34.59 -11.29 -10.78
C PHE A 260 33.24 -11.03 -11.46
N ILE A 261 33.25 -10.71 -12.77
CA ILE A 261 32.01 -10.54 -13.55
C ILE A 261 31.21 -11.85 -13.59
N TRP A 262 31.89 -12.98 -13.82
CA TRP A 262 31.27 -14.30 -13.79
C TRP A 262 30.64 -14.62 -12.43
N TYR A 263 31.36 -14.33 -11.34
CA TYR A 263 30.85 -14.50 -9.98
C TYR A 263 29.58 -13.68 -9.74
N LEU A 264 29.57 -12.41 -10.16
CA LEU A 264 28.39 -11.56 -10.07
C LEU A 264 27.22 -12.12 -10.88
N GLN A 265 27.44 -12.56 -12.12
CA GLN A 265 26.40 -13.12 -12.99
C GLN A 265 25.79 -14.41 -12.42
N ILE A 266 26.61 -15.30 -11.88
CA ILE A 266 26.15 -16.58 -11.32
C ILE A 266 25.34 -16.37 -10.04
N SER A 267 25.70 -15.35 -9.26
CA SER A 267 24.95 -14.97 -8.05
C SER A 267 23.55 -14.45 -8.40
N GLU A 268 23.40 -13.73 -9.52
CA GLU A 268 22.12 -13.20 -10.00
C GLU A 268 21.20 -14.33 -10.50
N TYR A 269 21.73 -15.25 -11.33
CA TYR A 269 20.96 -16.39 -11.86
C TYR A 269 20.40 -17.30 -10.74
N LYS A 270 21.19 -17.55 -9.69
CA LYS A 270 20.78 -18.40 -8.56
C LYS A 270 19.60 -17.80 -7.78
N ILE A 271 19.48 -16.46 -7.76
CA ILE A 271 18.38 -15.76 -7.09
C ILE A 271 17.13 -15.75 -7.99
N GLU A 272 17.29 -15.52 -9.30
CA GLU A 272 16.17 -15.50 -10.25
C GLU A 272 15.49 -16.87 -10.39
N GLN A 273 16.25 -17.97 -10.37
CA GLN A 273 15.69 -19.33 -10.50
C GLN A 273 14.95 -19.80 -9.23
N LYS A 274 15.35 -19.35 -8.03
CA LYS A 274 14.63 -19.62 -6.76
C LYS A 274 13.25 -18.95 -6.74
N ASN A 275 13.07 -17.90 -7.52
CA ASN A 275 11.89 -17.02 -7.50
C ASN A 275 10.92 -17.25 -8.69
N ASN A 276 11.22 -18.20 -9.59
CA ASN A 276 10.30 -18.61 -10.66
C ASN A 276 9.10 -19.43 -10.18
N ILE A 277 8.94 -19.61 -8.86
CA ILE A 277 7.81 -20.33 -8.28
C ILE A 277 6.73 -19.32 -7.87
N VAL A 278 5.79 -19.11 -8.81
CA VAL A 278 4.43 -18.55 -8.65
C VAL A 278 4.33 -17.02 -8.47
N LEU A 279 4.88 -16.28 -9.42
CA LEU A 279 4.28 -15.00 -9.84
C LEU A 279 3.01 -15.30 -10.62
N LEU A 280 1.83 -15.38 -9.98
CA LEU A 280 0.50 -15.18 -10.60
C LEU A 280 -0.62 -15.40 -9.56
N LYS A 281 -0.79 -14.45 -8.62
CA LYS A 281 -2.09 -14.25 -7.97
C LYS A 281 -2.47 -12.77 -8.02
N LYS A 282 -3.79 -12.53 -8.15
CA LYS A 282 -4.44 -11.30 -8.63
C LYS A 282 -3.91 -9.99 -8.03
N ALA A 283 -3.39 -9.95 -6.80
CA ALA A 283 -2.85 -8.73 -6.18
C ALA A 283 -1.61 -8.18 -6.90
N GLY A 284 -0.56 -9.00 -6.95
CA GLY A 284 0.73 -8.62 -7.54
C GLY A 284 0.56 -8.40 -9.04
N LEU A 285 -0.27 -9.22 -9.70
CA LEU A 285 -0.64 -9.04 -11.09
C LEU A 285 -1.39 -7.72 -11.31
N ASN A 286 -2.44 -7.41 -10.53
CA ASN A 286 -3.19 -6.17 -10.69
C ASN A 286 -2.32 -4.95 -10.43
N LYS A 287 -1.46 -4.98 -9.40
CA LYS A 287 -0.53 -3.87 -9.14
C LYS A 287 0.49 -3.73 -10.27
N PHE A 288 1.07 -4.83 -10.75
CA PHE A 288 2.00 -4.84 -11.88
C PHE A 288 1.33 -4.30 -13.16
N LEU A 289 0.13 -4.77 -13.49
CA LEU A 289 -0.65 -4.31 -14.64
C LEU A 289 -1.00 -2.82 -14.52
N GLN A 290 -1.37 -2.35 -13.31
CA GLN A 290 -1.64 -0.94 -13.07
C GLN A 290 -0.37 -0.07 -13.16
N SER A 291 0.75 -0.52 -12.60
CA SER A 291 2.05 0.15 -12.71
C SER A 291 2.49 0.27 -14.17
N ARG A 292 2.33 -0.80 -14.95
CA ARG A 292 2.66 -0.82 -16.38
C ARG A 292 1.74 0.10 -17.20
N LYS A 293 0.44 0.13 -16.90
CA LYS A 293 -0.54 1.01 -17.55
C LYS A 293 -0.28 2.49 -17.23
N SER A 294 0.26 2.78 -16.04
CA SER A 294 0.73 4.11 -15.64
C SER A 294 1.99 4.53 -16.39
N GLU A 295 2.93 3.62 -16.64
CA GLU A 295 4.18 3.91 -17.35
C GLU A 295 4.01 3.97 -18.88
N ASN A 296 3.10 3.17 -19.45
CA ASN A 296 2.83 3.12 -20.90
C ASN A 296 1.32 2.97 -21.19
N PRO A 297 0.59 4.07 -21.47
CA PRO A 297 -0.87 4.03 -21.66
C PRO A 297 -1.35 3.23 -22.88
N LYS A 298 -0.47 2.98 -23.87
CA LYS A 298 -0.81 2.34 -25.15
C LYS A 298 -0.62 0.82 -25.17
N ASP A 299 0.09 0.24 -24.20
CA ASP A 299 0.33 -1.20 -24.16
C ASP A 299 -0.77 -1.91 -23.36
N SER A 300 -1.83 -2.31 -24.06
CA SER A 300 -2.80 -3.26 -23.48
C SER A 300 -2.16 -4.65 -23.38
N PRO A 301 -2.31 -5.37 -22.26
CA PRO A 301 -1.80 -6.73 -22.13
C PRO A 301 -2.45 -7.62 -23.18
N LEU A 302 -1.64 -8.25 -24.04
CA LEU A 302 -2.10 -9.31 -24.94
C LEU A 302 -2.38 -10.54 -24.08
N TYR A 303 -3.65 -10.82 -23.82
CA TYR A 303 -4.06 -12.06 -23.17
C TYR A 303 -3.91 -13.20 -24.18
N ILE A 304 -2.82 -13.95 -24.07
CA ILE A 304 -2.64 -15.18 -24.82
C ILE A 304 -3.38 -16.27 -24.04
N PRO A 305 -4.48 -16.83 -24.56
CA PRO A 305 -5.15 -17.95 -23.92
C PRO A 305 -4.29 -19.19 -24.08
N THR A 306 -3.30 -19.36 -23.21
CA THR A 306 -2.64 -20.64 -23.05
C THR A 306 -3.68 -21.53 -22.36
N GLY A 307 -4.28 -22.48 -23.09
CA GLY A 307 -5.27 -23.44 -22.59
C GLY A 307 -4.73 -24.42 -21.54
N VAL A 308 -3.74 -24.00 -20.75
CA VAL A 308 -3.10 -24.78 -19.71
C VAL A 308 -3.64 -24.30 -18.37
N PHE A 309 -4.53 -25.10 -17.80
CA PHE A 309 -5.03 -24.94 -16.45
C PHE A 309 -4.03 -25.62 -15.48
N VAL A 310 -3.11 -24.85 -14.90
CA VAL A 310 -2.22 -25.38 -13.86
C VAL A 310 -2.90 -25.24 -12.51
N GLN A 311 -3.55 -26.32 -12.07
CA GLN A 311 -4.04 -26.46 -10.71
C GLN A 311 -2.92 -27.07 -9.87
N SER A 312 -2.33 -26.29 -8.96
CA SER A 312 -1.49 -26.88 -7.91
C SER A 312 -2.41 -27.59 -6.91
N LEU A 313 -2.16 -28.89 -6.73
CA LEU A 313 -2.60 -29.65 -5.56
C LEU A 313 -1.92 -29.10 -4.30
#